data_AF-A0A849F5W7-F1
#
_entry.id   AF-A0A849F5W7-F1
#
_cell.length_a   1.000
_cell.length_b   1.000
_cell.length_c   1.000
_cell.angle_alpha   90.00
_cell.angle_beta   90.00
_cell.angle_gamma   90.00
#
_symmetry.space_group_name_H-M   'P 1'
#
loop_
_entity.id
_entity.type
_entity.pdbx_description
1 polymer ?
#
loop_
_entity_poly.entity_id
_entity_poly.type
_entity_poly.pdbx_seq_one_letter_code
_entity_poly.pdbx_strand_id
1 'polypeptide(L)'
;MGKTKRSTVVFQGMFVLIFIALFMVVNSCKEVKDEAAIAVNTEITKPFEKVIWHIKAVHPDGRLIDVKAIDRDGDIHDVKAIQHSPQRSFMDVKALVGETEFPVKLLVSGDKYTRVKALADNGSVYDIKALTPEGDTLDVKGVSRTKNIIHIKAINKAGEFYGIKAISPEGKLNDVKGVKMTDEQTEVLINGHAVYAHIKAIPQAGMASNNGQWHIKAFHPKGITLDIKAFDPEGKKYDVKAIQDSYQRSMMDIKAIDGNTLLPIKMIVSDDKYTPIKAISEDGILFDVKALTPDGRKLDVKGVQRVGNLVHVKAINKDGEFYGIKAISPDGELNDVKGVKINKVDLETEINGQKVFAHIKALPQAY
;
A
#
# COMPACT_ATOMS: atom_id res chain seq x y z
N MET A 1 -83.63 23.13 -63.73
CA MET A 1 -83.83 24.53 -63.31
C MET A 1 -83.12 24.68 -61.97
N GLY A 2 -81.89 25.18 -61.84
CA GLY A 2 -81.30 26.46 -62.21
C GLY A 2 -80.45 26.85 -60.96
N LYS A 3 -79.13 26.63 -60.95
CA LYS A 3 -78.07 27.59 -61.34
C LYS A 3 -78.19 28.91 -60.56
N THR A 4 -77.19 29.52 -59.91
CA THR A 4 -75.75 29.33 -59.62
C THR A 4 -75.43 30.50 -58.63
N LYS A 5 -74.37 30.49 -57.81
CA LYS A 5 -73.11 31.21 -58.13
C LYS A 5 -72.08 31.06 -57.00
N ARG A 6 -70.82 30.95 -57.45
CA ARG A 6 -69.55 31.06 -56.72
C ARG A 6 -69.28 32.49 -56.25
N SER A 7 -68.39 32.65 -55.27
CA SER A 7 -67.24 33.56 -55.39
C SER A 7 -66.23 33.41 -54.25
N THR A 8 -64.98 33.17 -54.64
CA THR A 8 -63.75 33.35 -53.85
C THR A 8 -63.48 34.84 -53.64
N VAL A 9 -63.00 35.26 -52.47
CA VAL A 9 -62.35 36.58 -52.27
C VAL A 9 -61.11 36.41 -51.39
N VAL A 10 -60.01 36.91 -51.92
CA VAL A 10 -58.68 37.14 -51.34
C VAL A 10 -58.73 38.44 -50.52
N PHE A 11 -58.06 38.54 -49.35
CA PHE A 11 -57.40 39.81 -48.96
C PHE A 11 -56.30 39.60 -47.90
N GLN A 12 -55.14 40.18 -48.19
CA GLN A 12 -53.95 40.28 -47.35
C GLN A 12 -54.01 41.49 -46.39
N GLY A 13 -53.30 41.37 -45.26
CA GLY A 13 -52.70 42.49 -44.50
C GLY A 13 -53.67 43.24 -43.59
N MET A 14 -53.24 43.91 -42.52
CA MET A 14 -51.98 44.05 -41.79
C MET A 14 -52.37 44.92 -40.56
N PHE A 15 -51.62 44.86 -39.46
CA PHE A 15 -51.52 45.92 -38.42
C PHE A 15 -52.71 46.06 -37.42
N VAL A 16 -52.54 46.22 -36.11
CA VAL A 16 -51.35 46.36 -35.25
C VAL A 16 -51.80 46.43 -33.77
N LEU A 17 -50.99 45.88 -32.84
CA LEU A 17 -50.75 46.34 -31.43
C LEU A 17 -51.97 46.30 -30.44
N ILE A 18 -51.88 45.93 -29.16
CA ILE A 18 -50.78 46.01 -28.18
C ILE A 18 -51.27 45.42 -26.80
N PHE A 19 -50.32 45.11 -25.90
CA PHE A 19 -50.42 44.78 -24.46
C PHE A 19 -50.98 43.38 -24.11
N ILE A 20 -50.13 42.40 -23.75
CA ILE A 20 -49.42 42.27 -22.45
C ILE A 20 -50.35 42.59 -21.27
N ALA A 21 -50.97 41.56 -20.71
CA ALA A 21 -51.12 41.34 -19.27
C ALA A 21 -52.18 40.25 -19.03
N LEU A 22 -51.78 38.97 -18.97
CA LEU A 22 -52.19 38.03 -17.91
C LEU A 22 -51.47 36.70 -18.14
N PHE A 23 -50.18 36.71 -17.81
CA PHE A 23 -49.42 35.49 -17.61
C PHE A 23 -49.76 35.00 -16.20
N MET A 24 -50.71 34.08 -16.04
CA MET A 24 -50.80 33.26 -14.84
C MET A 24 -51.75 32.07 -15.06
N VAL A 25 -51.30 30.93 -14.54
CA VAL A 25 -52.02 29.67 -14.28
C VAL A 25 -51.72 28.51 -15.26
N VAL A 26 -50.65 27.78 -14.87
CA VAL A 26 -50.54 26.31 -14.79
C VAL A 26 -50.09 25.57 -16.06
N ASN A 27 -48.77 25.45 -16.19
CA ASN A 27 -48.17 24.16 -16.55
C ASN A 27 -47.28 23.72 -15.38
N SER A 28 -47.65 22.58 -14.79
CA SER A 28 -47.03 22.00 -13.60
C SER A 28 -45.88 21.06 -14.00
N CYS A 29 -44.70 21.37 -13.44
CA CYS A 29 -43.70 20.46 -12.88
C CYS A 29 -43.16 19.29 -13.73
N LYS A 30 -41.95 19.48 -14.28
CA LYS A 30 -40.71 18.92 -13.71
C LYS A 30 -39.49 19.53 -14.40
N GLU A 31 -38.96 20.61 -13.83
CA GLU A 31 -37.57 21.00 -14.07
C GLU A 31 -36.67 20.03 -13.29
N VAL A 32 -35.77 19.38 -14.01
CA VAL A 32 -34.63 18.69 -13.44
C VAL A 32 -33.78 19.77 -12.79
N LYS A 33 -33.75 19.78 -11.45
CA LYS A 33 -32.75 20.55 -10.72
C LYS A 33 -31.38 20.08 -11.19
N ASP A 34 -30.62 20.98 -11.82
CA ASP A 34 -29.19 20.85 -11.91
C ASP A 34 -28.67 20.55 -10.51
N GLU A 35 -28.24 19.32 -10.29
CA GLU A 35 -27.40 18.98 -9.16
C GLU A 35 -26.19 19.89 -9.25
N ALA A 36 -26.03 20.74 -8.24
CA ALA A 36 -24.82 21.52 -8.06
C ALA A 36 -23.64 20.57 -8.22
N ALA A 37 -22.90 20.72 -9.31
CA ALA A 37 -21.65 20.04 -9.52
C ALA A 37 -20.83 20.25 -8.25
N ILE A 38 -20.59 19.16 -7.51
CA ILE A 38 -19.65 19.16 -6.41
C ILE A 38 -18.37 19.68 -7.04
N ALA A 39 -17.96 20.89 -6.63
CA ALA A 39 -16.65 21.41 -6.98
C ALA A 39 -15.64 20.40 -6.42
N VAL A 40 -15.20 19.48 -7.29
CA VAL A 40 -13.97 18.74 -7.07
C VAL A 40 -12.93 19.83 -7.03
N ASN A 41 -12.56 20.21 -5.80
CA ASN A 41 -11.54 21.18 -5.52
C ASN A 41 -10.28 20.63 -6.19
N THR A 42 -10.06 21.04 -7.42
CA THR A 42 -8.90 20.72 -8.23
C THR A 42 -7.84 21.70 -7.76
N GLU A 43 -7.48 21.58 -6.48
CA GLU A 43 -6.15 21.97 -6.08
C GLU A 43 -5.25 21.11 -6.95
N ILE A 44 -4.58 21.78 -7.90
CA ILE A 44 -3.47 21.23 -8.66
C ILE A 44 -2.44 20.85 -7.60
N THR A 45 -2.54 19.63 -7.08
CA THR A 45 -1.62 19.10 -6.09
C THR A 45 -0.25 19.10 -6.73
N LYS A 46 0.60 20.03 -6.28
CA LYS A 46 2.01 20.10 -6.69
C LYS A 46 2.58 18.67 -6.60
N PRO A 47 3.23 18.15 -7.65
CA PRO A 47 3.76 16.80 -7.62
C PRO A 47 4.69 16.65 -6.43
N PHE A 48 4.56 15.54 -5.69
CA PHE A 48 5.39 15.30 -4.52
C PHE A 48 6.86 15.18 -4.96
N GLU A 49 7.70 16.05 -4.43
CA GLU A 49 9.13 16.01 -4.71
C GLU A 49 9.78 14.84 -3.97
N LYS A 50 10.59 14.08 -4.68
CA LYS A 50 11.30 12.92 -4.13
C LYS A 50 12.20 13.36 -2.96
N VAL A 51 12.03 12.74 -1.80
CA VAL A 51 12.88 12.99 -0.63
C VAL A 51 13.88 11.84 -0.45
N ILE A 52 15.15 12.19 -0.28
CA ILE A 52 16.26 11.26 -0.09
C ILE A 52 16.56 11.11 1.39
N TRP A 53 16.53 9.88 1.88
CA TRP A 53 16.89 9.54 3.26
C TRP A 53 18.26 8.88 3.28
N HIS A 54 19.15 9.35 4.15
CA HIS A 54 20.48 8.76 4.31
C HIS A 54 20.37 7.42 5.04
N ILE A 55 21.06 6.39 4.54
CA ILE A 55 21.22 5.13 5.27
C ILE A 55 22.51 5.17 6.07
N LYS A 56 22.40 4.97 7.38
CA LYS A 56 23.52 4.97 8.33
C LYS A 56 23.47 3.73 9.21
N ALA A 57 24.64 3.17 9.53
CA ALA A 57 24.78 2.33 10.70
C ALA A 57 24.95 3.22 11.94
N VAL A 58 24.30 2.85 13.04
CA VAL A 58 24.34 3.60 14.30
C VAL A 58 25.19 2.83 15.29
N HIS A 59 26.35 3.38 15.61
CA HIS A 59 27.25 2.84 16.62
C HIS A 59 26.66 3.05 18.03
N PRO A 60 26.94 2.18 19.02
CA PRO A 60 26.38 2.31 20.37
C PRO A 60 26.66 3.65 21.09
N ASP A 61 27.74 4.34 20.74
CA ASP A 61 28.06 5.69 21.24
C ASP A 61 27.30 6.84 20.53
N GLY A 62 26.42 6.51 19.57
CA GLY A 62 25.64 7.46 18.80
C GLY A 62 26.29 7.93 17.48
N ARG A 63 27.53 7.52 17.17
CA ARG A 63 28.14 7.87 15.88
C ARG A 63 27.39 7.24 14.71
N LEU A 64 27.26 8.02 13.63
CA LEU A 64 26.66 7.60 12.38
C LEU A 64 27.75 7.19 11.39
N ILE A 65 27.64 5.98 10.87
CA ILE A 65 28.58 5.37 9.94
C ILE A 65 27.88 5.23 8.58
N ASP A 66 28.53 5.67 7.52
CA ASP A 66 27.96 5.68 6.17
C ASP A 66 27.75 4.27 5.65
N VAL A 67 26.54 3.96 5.15
CA VAL A 67 26.31 2.74 4.39
C VAL A 67 26.39 3.04 2.91
N LYS A 68 27.24 2.31 2.21
CA LYS A 68 27.56 2.52 0.78
C LYS A 68 27.49 1.22 0.00
N ALA A 69 27.33 1.35 -1.30
CA ALA A 69 27.47 0.27 -2.27
C ALA A 69 28.86 0.36 -2.88
N ILE A 70 29.57 -0.76 -3.00
CA ILE A 70 30.91 -0.85 -3.56
C ILE A 70 30.87 -1.82 -4.73
N ASP A 71 31.34 -1.40 -5.90
CA ASP A 71 31.44 -2.30 -7.05
C ASP A 71 32.73 -3.14 -7.04
N ARG A 72 32.97 -3.84 -8.16
CA ARG A 72 34.14 -4.71 -8.31
C ARG A 72 35.45 -3.94 -8.46
N ASP A 73 35.39 -2.71 -8.96
CA ASP A 73 36.55 -1.85 -9.18
C ASP A 73 36.90 -1.06 -7.91
N GLY A 74 35.98 -1.05 -6.94
CA GLY A 74 36.15 -0.42 -5.63
C GLY A 74 35.50 0.96 -5.56
N ASP A 75 34.78 1.38 -6.59
CA ASP A 75 34.09 2.67 -6.57
C ASP A 75 32.93 2.64 -5.57
N ILE A 76 32.76 3.78 -4.88
CA ILE A 76 31.84 3.92 -3.76
C ILE A 76 30.62 4.72 -4.20
N HIS A 77 29.45 4.10 -4.03
CA HIS A 77 28.16 4.61 -4.45
C HIS A 77 27.23 4.81 -3.25
N ASP A 78 26.33 5.78 -3.37
CA ASP A 78 25.43 6.15 -2.28
C ASP A 78 24.32 5.10 -2.10
N VAL A 79 23.98 4.77 -0.85
CA VAL A 79 22.79 3.95 -0.53
C VAL A 79 21.79 4.80 0.23
N LYS A 80 20.58 4.93 -0.33
CA LYS A 80 19.53 5.80 0.18
C LYS A 80 18.20 5.07 0.32
N ALA A 81 17.37 5.52 1.25
CA ALA A 81 15.95 5.24 1.17
C ALA A 81 15.24 6.34 0.38
N ILE A 82 14.30 5.93 -0.47
CA ILE A 82 13.64 6.82 -1.43
C ILE A 82 12.17 7.00 -1.06
N GLN A 83 11.79 8.25 -0.81
CA GLN A 83 10.41 8.65 -0.53
C GLN A 83 9.81 9.33 -1.76
N HIS A 84 8.79 8.73 -2.35
CA HIS A 84 8.08 9.25 -3.53
C HIS A 84 6.69 9.81 -3.22
N SER A 85 6.35 9.93 -1.94
CA SER A 85 5.03 10.38 -1.50
C SER A 85 5.07 10.87 -0.06
N PRO A 86 4.04 11.59 0.43
CA PRO A 86 3.99 12.03 1.82
C PRO A 86 4.12 10.91 2.85
N GLN A 87 3.65 9.69 2.53
CA GLN A 87 3.76 8.56 3.44
C GLN A 87 5.17 7.95 3.44
N ARG A 88 5.68 7.63 4.64
CA ARG A 88 7.02 7.04 4.85
C ARG A 88 6.98 5.63 5.44
N SER A 89 5.84 4.97 5.35
CA SER A 89 5.60 3.70 6.07
C SER A 89 6.24 2.48 5.40
N PHE A 90 6.61 2.58 4.12
CA PHE A 90 7.24 1.49 3.38
C PHE A 90 8.06 1.98 2.17
N MET A 91 9.30 2.41 2.41
CA MET A 91 10.17 3.03 1.38
C MET A 91 11.18 2.04 0.80
N ASP A 92 11.50 2.21 -0.48
CA ASP A 92 12.58 1.46 -1.13
C ASP A 92 13.94 1.89 -0.62
N VAL A 93 14.86 0.94 -0.51
CA VAL A 93 16.29 1.20 -0.33
C VAL A 93 17.02 0.87 -1.63
N LYS A 94 17.79 1.84 -2.11
CA LYS A 94 18.44 1.84 -3.42
C LYS A 94 19.91 2.22 -3.31
N ALA A 95 20.75 1.60 -4.13
CA ALA A 95 22.07 2.12 -4.45
C ALA A 95 21.96 3.08 -5.65
N LEU A 96 22.60 4.24 -5.55
CA LEU A 96 22.60 5.30 -6.58
C LEU A 96 23.94 5.25 -7.32
N VAL A 97 23.91 4.75 -8.55
CA VAL A 97 25.11 4.57 -9.39
C VAL A 97 24.93 5.45 -10.62
N GLY A 98 25.63 6.58 -10.65
CA GLY A 98 25.35 7.65 -11.62
C GLY A 98 23.89 8.11 -11.51
N GLU A 99 23.17 8.06 -12.63
CA GLU A 99 21.74 8.42 -12.68
C GLU A 99 20.80 7.22 -12.41
N THR A 100 21.34 6.03 -12.16
CA THR A 100 20.54 4.79 -12.03
C THR A 100 20.35 4.36 -10.58
N GLU A 101 19.19 3.77 -10.29
CA GLU A 101 18.83 3.29 -8.95
C GLU A 101 18.70 1.76 -8.90
N PHE A 102 19.67 1.10 -8.30
CA PHE A 102 19.67 -0.35 -8.17
C PHE A 102 18.98 -0.80 -6.87
N PRO A 103 18.05 -1.78 -6.94
CA PRO A 103 17.43 -2.32 -5.73
C PRO A 103 18.47 -2.97 -4.82
N VAL A 104 18.38 -2.65 -3.53
CA VAL A 104 19.12 -3.38 -2.49
C VAL A 104 18.26 -4.53 -1.96
N LYS A 105 18.82 -5.74 -1.93
CA LYS A 105 18.12 -6.98 -1.60
C LYS A 105 18.95 -7.87 -0.68
N LEU A 106 18.28 -8.78 0.02
CA LEU A 106 18.94 -9.97 0.59
C LEU A 106 18.96 -11.07 -0.45
N LEU A 107 20.10 -11.70 -0.65
CA LEU A 107 20.24 -12.84 -1.56
C LEU A 107 20.12 -14.14 -0.79
N VAL A 108 19.60 -15.18 -1.44
CA VAL A 108 19.62 -16.54 -0.90
C VAL A 108 21.08 -16.93 -0.62
N SER A 109 21.34 -17.42 0.58
CA SER A 109 22.67 -17.84 1.01
C SER A 109 22.56 -18.94 2.06
N GLY A 110 23.54 -19.85 2.09
CA GLY A 110 23.74 -20.82 3.17
C GLY A 110 24.66 -20.32 4.29
N ASP A 111 25.15 -19.08 4.20
CA ASP A 111 26.00 -18.48 5.22
C ASP A 111 25.22 -18.22 6.53
N LYS A 112 25.93 -18.17 7.66
CA LYS A 112 25.36 -17.81 8.97
C LYS A 112 24.52 -16.52 8.93
N TYR A 113 24.96 -15.52 8.19
CA TYR A 113 24.25 -14.26 7.99
C TYR A 113 24.03 -13.99 6.50
N THR A 114 22.80 -13.59 6.16
CA THR A 114 22.36 -13.42 4.77
C THR A 114 22.97 -12.16 4.16
N ARG A 115 23.48 -12.27 2.92
CA ARG A 115 24.19 -11.18 2.23
C ARG A 115 23.21 -10.10 1.77
N VAL A 116 23.55 -8.83 2.04
CA VAL A 116 22.84 -7.66 1.49
C VAL A 116 23.65 -7.11 0.32
N LYS A 117 23.01 -6.97 -0.85
CA LYS A 117 23.65 -6.54 -2.10
C LYS A 117 22.76 -5.59 -2.88
N ALA A 118 23.34 -4.71 -3.70
CA ALA A 118 22.59 -4.06 -4.78
C ALA A 118 22.73 -4.85 -6.08
N LEU A 119 21.66 -4.89 -6.87
CA LEU A 119 21.59 -5.66 -8.11
C LEU A 119 21.38 -4.73 -9.30
N ALA A 120 22.35 -4.67 -10.20
CA ALA A 120 22.24 -3.90 -11.44
C ALA A 120 21.49 -4.66 -12.53
N ASP A 121 20.98 -3.92 -13.51
CA ASP A 121 20.20 -4.46 -14.63
C ASP A 121 21.02 -5.39 -15.54
N ASN A 122 22.33 -5.17 -15.64
CA ASN A 122 23.27 -6.04 -16.36
C ASN A 122 23.71 -7.28 -15.55
N GLY A 123 23.14 -7.52 -14.37
CA GLY A 123 23.48 -8.65 -13.49
C GLY A 123 24.70 -8.42 -12.59
N SER A 124 25.37 -7.26 -12.67
CA SER A 124 26.43 -6.89 -11.72
C SER A 124 25.87 -6.72 -10.31
N VAL A 125 26.71 -7.03 -9.33
CA VAL A 125 26.36 -7.05 -7.91
C VAL A 125 27.30 -6.12 -7.16
N TYR A 126 26.73 -5.28 -6.30
CA TYR A 126 27.47 -4.33 -5.48
C TYR A 126 27.40 -4.76 -4.01
N ASP A 127 28.53 -4.68 -3.35
CA ASP A 127 28.69 -4.97 -1.93
C ASP A 127 28.11 -3.84 -1.10
N ILE A 128 27.20 -4.15 -0.18
CA ILE A 128 26.72 -3.16 0.79
C ILE A 128 27.58 -3.24 2.05
N LYS A 129 28.27 -2.15 2.37
CA LYS A 129 29.20 -2.04 3.49
C LYS A 129 28.91 -0.77 4.28
N ALA A 130 29.22 -0.78 5.58
CA ALA A 130 29.31 0.46 6.34
C ALA A 130 30.78 0.89 6.43
N LEU A 131 31.07 2.16 6.14
CA LEU A 131 32.43 2.71 6.05
C LEU A 131 32.70 3.60 7.25
N THR A 132 33.69 3.23 8.07
CA THR A 132 34.09 4.06 9.21
C THR A 132 34.92 5.26 8.74
N PRO A 133 35.00 6.33 9.54
CA PRO A 133 35.87 7.48 9.23
C PRO A 133 37.34 7.10 9.03
N GLU A 134 37.80 6.02 9.66
CA GLU A 134 39.16 5.51 9.57
C GLU A 134 39.41 4.67 8.30
N GLY A 135 38.39 4.46 7.46
CA GLY A 135 38.48 3.69 6.22
C GLY A 135 38.20 2.19 6.38
N ASP A 136 37.86 1.72 7.58
CA ASP A 136 37.49 0.33 7.81
C ASP A 136 36.10 0.03 7.23
N THR A 137 35.93 -1.17 6.67
CA THR A 137 34.64 -1.64 6.14
C THR A 137 33.98 -2.65 7.07
N LEU A 138 32.71 -2.44 7.37
CA LEU A 138 31.85 -3.32 8.16
C LEU A 138 30.89 -4.05 7.23
N ASP A 139 30.69 -5.34 7.47
CA ASP A 139 29.75 -6.16 6.69
C ASP A 139 28.30 -5.80 7.03
N VAL A 140 27.45 -5.52 6.03
CA VAL A 140 26.01 -5.32 6.24
C VAL A 140 25.26 -6.59 5.86
N LYS A 141 24.55 -7.19 6.83
CA LYS A 141 23.90 -8.51 6.68
C LYS A 141 22.52 -8.57 7.31
N GLY A 142 21.72 -9.53 6.86
CA GLY A 142 20.57 -10.03 7.61
C GLY A 142 21.02 -11.01 8.70
N VAL A 143 20.76 -10.68 9.96
CA VAL A 143 21.31 -11.43 11.11
C VAL A 143 20.27 -12.27 11.87
N SER A 144 19.00 -11.92 11.76
CA SER A 144 17.90 -12.67 12.36
C SER A 144 16.59 -12.39 11.63
N ARG A 145 15.70 -13.38 11.59
CA ARG A 145 14.36 -13.26 11.01
C ARG A 145 13.30 -13.44 12.08
N THR A 146 12.31 -12.59 12.02
CA THR A 146 11.09 -12.63 12.83
C THR A 146 9.90 -12.45 11.88
N LYS A 147 9.36 -13.59 11.43
CA LYS A 147 8.22 -13.65 10.49
C LYS A 147 8.52 -12.89 9.20
N ASN A 148 7.80 -11.82 8.89
CA ASN A 148 8.04 -11.05 7.67
C ASN A 148 9.26 -10.13 7.75
N ILE A 149 9.85 -9.92 8.92
CA ILE A 149 10.94 -8.94 9.10
C ILE A 149 12.26 -9.64 9.36
N ILE A 150 13.32 -9.13 8.75
CA ILE A 150 14.70 -9.55 8.95
C ILE A 150 15.46 -8.35 9.48
N HIS A 151 16.18 -8.53 10.59
CA HIS A 151 17.02 -7.49 11.17
C HIS A 151 18.28 -7.34 10.33
N ILE A 152 18.51 -6.11 9.85
CA ILE A 152 19.72 -5.75 9.12
C ILE A 152 20.66 -5.03 10.07
N LYS A 153 21.92 -5.48 10.09
CA LYS A 153 22.97 -4.95 10.96
C LYS A 153 24.25 -4.77 10.17
N ALA A 154 25.02 -3.74 10.51
CA ALA A 154 26.44 -3.72 10.24
C ALA A 154 27.16 -4.54 11.31
N ILE A 155 28.20 -5.27 10.92
CA ILE A 155 28.93 -6.20 11.78
C ILE A 155 30.41 -5.80 11.76
N ASN A 156 30.99 -5.57 12.92
CA ASN A 156 32.42 -5.26 13.04
C ASN A 156 33.30 -6.52 13.14
N LYS A 157 34.62 -6.33 13.13
CA LYS A 157 35.61 -7.42 13.22
C LYS A 157 35.48 -8.23 14.53
N ALA A 158 34.96 -7.62 15.60
CA ALA A 158 34.68 -8.28 16.88
C ALA A 158 33.32 -9.02 16.91
N GLY A 159 32.51 -8.89 15.86
CA GLY A 159 31.18 -9.51 15.77
C GLY A 159 30.04 -8.70 16.39
N GLU A 160 30.29 -7.45 16.80
CA GLU A 160 29.28 -6.55 17.35
C GLU A 160 28.31 -6.05 16.27
N PHE A 161 27.05 -5.81 16.64
CA PHE A 161 25.99 -5.43 15.72
C PHE A 161 25.56 -3.98 15.88
N TYR A 162 25.62 -3.23 14.78
CA TYR A 162 25.14 -1.86 14.70
C TYR A 162 23.82 -1.79 13.92
N GLY A 163 22.83 -1.09 14.47
CA GLY A 163 21.53 -0.93 13.82
C GLY A 163 21.64 -0.09 12.55
N ILE A 164 20.95 -0.48 11.49
CA ILE A 164 20.86 0.34 10.27
C ILE A 164 19.58 1.18 10.29
N LYS A 165 19.72 2.48 10.10
CA LYS A 165 18.63 3.46 10.08
C LYS A 165 18.60 4.22 8.77
N ALA A 166 17.40 4.54 8.31
CA ALA A 166 17.17 5.58 7.31
C ALA A 166 16.85 6.88 8.05
N ILE A 167 17.50 7.97 7.67
CA ILE A 167 17.41 9.27 8.33
C ILE A 167 16.98 10.33 7.30
N SER A 168 15.85 11.00 7.55
CA SER A 168 15.35 12.05 6.67
C SER A 168 16.18 13.34 6.79
N PRO A 169 16.07 14.28 5.83
CA PRO A 169 16.69 15.60 5.97
C PRO A 169 16.29 16.35 7.25
N GLU A 170 15.08 16.10 7.74
CA GLU A 170 14.51 16.67 8.98
C GLU A 170 14.80 15.82 10.22
N GLY A 171 15.65 14.80 10.11
CA GLY A 171 16.07 13.95 11.23
C GLY A 171 15.06 12.88 11.65
N LYS A 172 13.99 12.63 10.87
CA LYS A 172 13.07 11.52 11.14
C LYS A 172 13.77 10.19 10.91
N LEU A 173 13.43 9.17 11.72
CA LEU A 173 14.10 7.87 11.68
C LEU A 173 13.16 6.74 11.25
N ASN A 174 13.62 5.96 10.30
CA ASN A 174 13.07 4.65 9.95
C ASN A 174 14.12 3.56 10.20
N ASP A 175 13.64 2.38 10.52
CA ASP A 175 14.43 1.16 10.56
C ASP A 175 14.67 0.63 9.15
N VAL A 176 15.89 0.19 8.84
CA VAL A 176 16.16 -0.57 7.61
C VAL A 176 16.07 -2.05 7.92
N LYS A 177 15.14 -2.75 7.25
CA LYS A 177 14.86 -4.16 7.47
C LYS A 177 14.81 -4.93 6.16
N GLY A 178 15.09 -6.22 6.23
CA GLY A 178 14.64 -7.15 5.22
C GLY A 178 13.15 -7.43 5.42
N VAL A 179 12.42 -7.54 4.32
CA VAL A 179 10.99 -7.79 4.27
C VAL A 179 10.76 -8.99 3.38
N LYS A 180 10.14 -10.01 3.98
CA LYS A 180 9.85 -11.28 3.37
C LYS A 180 8.33 -11.50 3.36
N MET A 181 7.76 -11.68 2.18
CA MET A 181 6.32 -11.73 1.97
C MET A 181 5.77 -13.15 1.86
N THR A 182 6.63 -14.09 1.47
CA THR A 182 6.30 -15.52 1.33
C THR A 182 7.19 -16.36 2.25
N ASP A 183 6.79 -17.61 2.47
CA ASP A 183 7.61 -18.58 3.20
C ASP A 183 8.59 -19.34 2.30
N GLU A 184 8.46 -19.18 0.97
CA GLU A 184 9.38 -19.71 -0.02
C GLU A 184 10.81 -19.22 0.20
N GLN A 185 11.82 -20.02 -0.15
CA GLN A 185 13.21 -19.59 0.00
C GLN A 185 13.52 -18.37 -0.89
N THR A 186 12.99 -18.37 -2.12
CA THR A 186 13.18 -17.29 -3.10
C THR A 186 11.90 -16.50 -3.27
N GLU A 187 11.95 -15.18 -3.05
CA GLU A 187 10.84 -14.27 -3.35
C GLU A 187 10.72 -14.00 -4.86
N VAL A 188 11.86 -13.78 -5.51
CA VAL A 188 11.93 -13.42 -6.93
C VAL A 188 13.34 -13.63 -7.47
N LEU A 189 13.45 -13.85 -8.77
CA LEU A 189 14.72 -13.78 -9.50
C LEU A 189 14.88 -12.37 -10.10
N ILE A 190 15.97 -11.68 -9.78
CA ILE A 190 16.31 -10.39 -10.38
C ILE A 190 17.64 -10.56 -11.10
N ASN A 191 17.62 -10.47 -12.43
CA ASN A 191 18.81 -10.54 -13.28
C ASN A 191 19.70 -11.77 -12.98
N GLY A 192 19.07 -12.93 -12.78
CA GLY A 192 19.74 -14.19 -12.44
C GLY A 192 20.04 -14.42 -10.96
N HIS A 193 19.76 -13.45 -10.08
CA HIS A 193 20.02 -13.57 -8.65
C HIS A 193 18.76 -13.94 -7.87
N ALA A 194 18.84 -15.02 -7.08
CA ALA A 194 17.77 -15.43 -6.17
C ALA A 194 17.70 -14.49 -4.97
N VAL A 195 16.61 -13.72 -4.90
CA VAL A 195 16.33 -12.79 -3.81
C VAL A 195 15.62 -13.53 -2.69
N TYR A 196 16.23 -13.55 -1.50
CA TYR A 196 15.63 -14.11 -0.29
C TYR A 196 14.55 -13.19 0.29
N ALA A 197 14.83 -11.88 0.30
CA ALA A 197 13.95 -10.85 0.84
C ALA A 197 14.31 -9.46 0.31
N HIS A 198 13.38 -8.52 0.42
CA HIS A 198 13.56 -7.15 -0.05
C HIS A 198 14.05 -6.23 1.07
N ILE A 199 14.95 -5.29 0.80
CA ILE A 199 15.33 -4.28 1.80
C ILE A 199 14.40 -3.07 1.70
N LYS A 200 13.85 -2.66 2.85
CA LYS A 200 12.92 -1.54 2.95
C LYS A 200 13.25 -0.70 4.19
N ALA A 201 12.99 0.60 4.08
CA ALA A 201 12.97 1.49 5.24
C ALA A 201 11.53 1.62 5.74
N ILE A 202 11.30 1.19 6.97
CA ILE A 202 9.97 1.15 7.61
C ILE A 202 9.99 1.87 8.95
N PRO A 203 8.86 2.39 9.44
CA PRO A 203 8.80 3.08 10.72
C PRO A 203 9.32 2.21 11.85
N GLN A 204 9.92 2.87 12.84
CA GLN A 204 10.31 2.18 14.06
C GLN A 204 9.05 1.71 14.78
N ALA A 205 9.02 0.41 15.08
CA ALA A 205 7.98 -0.18 15.90
C ALA A 205 8.59 -0.53 17.26
N GLY A 206 7.91 -0.12 18.34
CA GLY A 206 8.26 -0.58 19.68
C GLY A 206 8.16 -2.10 19.78
N MET A 207 8.93 -2.68 20.72
CA MET A 207 8.74 -4.08 21.09
C MET A 207 7.34 -4.26 21.68
N ALA A 208 6.63 -5.26 21.20
CA ALA A 208 5.35 -5.65 21.80
C ALA A 208 5.61 -6.75 22.83
N SER A 209 4.96 -6.67 23.99
CA SER A 209 5.19 -7.59 25.10
C SER A 209 4.59 -8.99 24.88
N ASN A 210 3.52 -9.10 24.08
CA ASN A 210 2.77 -10.34 23.91
C ASN A 210 2.39 -10.62 22.44
N ASN A 211 2.21 -11.89 22.09
CA ASN A 211 1.49 -12.27 20.89
C ASN A 211 0.02 -11.86 21.01
N GLY A 212 -0.64 -11.50 19.91
CA GLY A 212 -2.02 -11.03 19.94
C GLY A 212 -2.70 -10.98 18.58
N GLN A 213 -4.02 -10.86 18.61
CA GLN A 213 -4.84 -10.66 17.42
C GLN A 213 -5.45 -9.26 17.47
N TRP A 214 -5.17 -8.46 16.46
CA TRP A 214 -5.67 -7.09 16.34
C TRP A 214 -6.97 -7.10 15.54
N HIS A 215 -7.97 -6.36 16.01
CA HIS A 215 -9.23 -6.21 15.28
C HIS A 215 -9.01 -5.40 14.02
N ILE A 216 -9.57 -5.85 12.89
CA ILE A 216 -9.61 -5.04 11.67
C ILE A 216 -10.97 -4.36 11.58
N LYS A 217 -10.98 -3.03 11.54
CA LYS A 217 -12.21 -2.23 11.49
C LYS A 217 -12.14 -1.12 10.45
N ALA A 218 -13.27 -0.87 9.79
CA ALA A 218 -13.47 0.34 9.02
C ALA A 218 -14.07 1.46 9.89
N PHE A 219 -13.68 2.70 9.63
CA PHE A 219 -14.10 3.89 10.39
C PHE A 219 -15.10 4.69 9.55
N HIS A 220 -16.35 4.69 10.00
CA HIS A 220 -17.41 5.48 9.40
C HIS A 220 -17.24 6.96 9.78
N PRO A 221 -17.56 7.93 8.90
CA PRO A 221 -17.45 9.37 9.20
C PRO A 221 -18.22 9.82 10.45
N LYS A 222 -19.28 9.10 10.82
CA LYS A 222 -20.09 9.33 12.04
C LYS A 222 -19.44 8.81 13.33
N GLY A 223 -18.18 8.36 13.31
CA GLY A 223 -17.45 7.89 14.49
C GLY A 223 -17.74 6.44 14.91
N ILE A 224 -18.59 5.71 14.18
CA ILE A 224 -18.81 4.28 14.42
C ILE A 224 -17.76 3.43 13.70
N THR A 225 -17.44 2.27 14.26
CA THR A 225 -16.57 1.28 13.62
C THR A 225 -17.38 0.14 13.03
N LEU A 226 -16.96 -0.35 11.87
CA LEU A 226 -17.56 -1.47 11.16
C LEU A 226 -16.61 -2.65 11.21
N ASP A 227 -17.13 -3.83 11.54
CA ASP A 227 -16.33 -5.05 11.54
C ASP A 227 -15.95 -5.46 10.12
N ILE A 228 -14.71 -5.85 9.92
CA ILE A 228 -14.29 -6.53 8.68
C ILE A 228 -14.37 -8.03 8.89
N LYS A 229 -15.06 -8.72 7.97
CA LYS A 229 -15.25 -10.17 7.99
C LYS A 229 -15.00 -10.75 6.61
N ALA A 230 -14.60 -12.03 6.57
CA ALA A 230 -14.55 -12.80 5.33
C ALA A 230 -15.80 -13.72 5.23
N PHE A 231 -16.23 -14.00 4.01
CA PHE A 231 -17.39 -14.84 3.70
C PHE A 231 -17.04 -15.85 2.62
N ASP A 232 -17.24 -17.13 2.89
CA ASP A 232 -17.13 -18.17 1.85
C ASP A 232 -18.30 -18.09 0.86
N PRO A 233 -18.26 -18.84 -0.26
CA PRO A 233 -19.35 -18.87 -1.24
C PRO A 233 -20.72 -19.26 -0.65
N GLU A 234 -20.75 -20.06 0.41
CA GLU A 234 -21.95 -20.50 1.14
C GLU A 234 -22.48 -19.41 2.10
N GLY A 235 -21.71 -18.35 2.33
CA GLY A 235 -22.06 -17.22 3.18
C GLY A 235 -21.70 -17.39 4.66
N LYS A 236 -20.96 -18.45 5.04
CA LYS A 236 -20.38 -18.60 6.38
C LYS A 236 -19.42 -17.45 6.64
N LYS A 237 -19.45 -16.93 7.86
CA LYS A 237 -18.72 -15.74 8.28
C LYS A 237 -17.46 -16.11 9.06
N TYR A 238 -16.38 -15.40 8.76
CA TYR A 238 -15.07 -15.59 9.37
C TYR A 238 -14.50 -14.30 9.94
N ASP A 239 -13.82 -14.41 11.07
CA ASP A 239 -13.13 -13.30 11.70
C ASP A 239 -11.89 -12.91 10.90
N VAL A 240 -11.69 -11.60 10.72
CA VAL A 240 -10.50 -11.04 10.08
C VAL A 240 -9.68 -10.28 11.11
N LYS A 241 -8.42 -10.68 11.26
CA LYS A 241 -7.49 -10.15 12.27
C LYS A 241 -6.12 -9.86 11.68
N ALA A 242 -5.44 -8.87 12.21
CA ALA A 242 -3.98 -8.79 12.07
C ALA A 242 -3.33 -9.68 13.13
N ILE A 243 -2.37 -10.50 12.71
CA ILE A 243 -1.72 -11.50 13.56
C ILE A 243 -0.37 -10.94 14.01
N GLN A 244 -0.26 -10.71 15.32
CA GLN A 244 1.00 -10.38 15.99
C GLN A 244 1.53 -11.64 16.66
N ASP A 245 2.38 -12.39 15.97
CA ASP A 245 2.99 -13.61 16.46
C ASP A 245 4.50 -13.44 16.74
N SER A 246 4.90 -12.19 16.98
CA SER A 246 6.25 -11.85 17.38
C SER A 246 6.31 -10.56 18.17
N TYR A 247 7.47 -10.32 18.81
CA TYR A 247 7.76 -9.12 19.58
C TYR A 247 7.89 -7.83 18.75
N GLN A 248 7.64 -7.86 17.44
CA GLN A 248 7.70 -6.67 16.59
C GLN A 248 6.43 -6.51 15.75
N ARG A 249 5.98 -5.26 15.63
CA ARG A 249 4.72 -4.86 14.97
C ARG A 249 4.94 -4.02 13.72
N SER A 250 6.16 -4.05 13.16
CA SER A 250 6.52 -3.23 11.99
C SER A 250 5.78 -3.67 10.72
N MET A 251 5.38 -4.94 10.67
CA MET A 251 4.54 -5.50 9.62
C MET A 251 3.85 -6.76 10.13
N MET A 252 2.52 -6.77 10.14
CA MET A 252 1.71 -7.92 10.54
C MET A 252 0.89 -8.44 9.38
N ASP A 253 0.76 -9.77 9.30
CA ASP A 253 -0.15 -10.43 8.37
C ASP A 253 -1.60 -10.20 8.76
N ILE A 254 -2.45 -9.98 7.75
CA ILE A 254 -3.91 -9.98 7.93
C ILE A 254 -4.47 -11.29 7.42
N LYS A 255 -5.22 -11.97 8.26
CA LYS A 255 -5.73 -13.32 8.03
C LYS A 255 -7.22 -13.40 8.33
N ALA A 256 -7.92 -14.25 7.58
CA ALA A 256 -9.23 -14.76 8.00
C ALA A 256 -9.01 -16.04 8.82
N ILE A 257 -9.79 -16.22 9.88
CA ILE A 257 -9.65 -17.32 10.84
C ILE A 257 -10.76 -18.34 10.60
N ASP A 258 -10.41 -19.53 10.11
CA ASP A 258 -11.31 -20.68 9.98
C ASP A 258 -10.87 -21.79 10.95
N GLY A 259 -11.47 -21.82 12.14
CA GLY A 259 -11.04 -22.69 13.23
C GLY A 259 -9.57 -22.42 13.60
N ASN A 260 -8.70 -23.41 13.37
CA ASN A 260 -7.26 -23.30 13.61
C ASN A 260 -6.45 -22.86 12.37
N THR A 261 -7.11 -22.71 11.22
CA THR A 261 -6.47 -22.35 9.95
C THR A 261 -6.50 -20.83 9.73
N LEU A 262 -5.37 -20.26 9.31
CA LEU A 262 -5.21 -18.83 9.04
C LEU A 262 -5.10 -18.57 7.53
N LEU A 263 -6.24 -18.22 6.91
CA LEU A 263 -6.32 -17.97 5.48
C LEU A 263 -5.66 -16.62 5.12
N PRO A 264 -4.73 -16.57 4.16
CA PRO A 264 -4.15 -15.32 3.69
C PRO A 264 -5.22 -14.41 3.08
N ILE A 265 -5.22 -13.13 3.47
CA ILE A 265 -5.99 -12.10 2.79
C ILE A 265 -5.06 -11.33 1.85
N LYS A 266 -5.45 -11.25 0.58
CA LYS A 266 -4.64 -10.65 -0.49
C LYS A 266 -5.50 -9.79 -1.41
N MET A 267 -4.86 -8.87 -2.12
CA MET A 267 -5.46 -8.23 -3.30
C MET A 267 -5.30 -9.19 -4.48
N ILE A 268 -6.36 -9.40 -5.25
CA ILE A 268 -6.35 -10.31 -6.41
C ILE A 268 -6.21 -9.50 -7.69
N VAL A 269 -5.43 -10.00 -8.65
CA VAL A 269 -5.31 -9.39 -9.99
C VAL A 269 -6.68 -9.33 -10.65
N SER A 270 -7.07 -8.17 -11.17
CA SER A 270 -8.41 -7.90 -11.71
C SER A 270 -8.39 -6.62 -12.53
N ASP A 271 -9.28 -6.56 -13.53
CA ASP A 271 -9.54 -5.37 -14.35
C ASP A 271 -10.62 -4.44 -13.74
N ASP A 272 -11.12 -4.77 -12.55
CA ASP A 272 -12.07 -3.93 -11.82
C ASP A 272 -11.48 -2.54 -11.54
N LYS A 273 -12.34 -1.50 -11.51
CA LYS A 273 -11.96 -0.14 -11.11
C LYS A 273 -11.20 -0.10 -9.78
N TYR A 274 -11.60 -0.95 -8.82
CA TYR A 274 -10.92 -1.10 -7.53
C TYR A 274 -10.56 -2.56 -7.30
N THR A 275 -9.31 -2.79 -6.90
CA THR A 275 -8.76 -4.13 -6.78
C THR A 275 -9.48 -4.94 -5.69
N PRO A 276 -10.02 -6.13 -6.00
CA PRO A 276 -10.69 -6.98 -5.03
C PRO A 276 -9.75 -7.47 -3.94
N ILE A 277 -10.24 -7.50 -2.70
CA ILE A 277 -9.56 -8.10 -1.56
C ILE A 277 -10.32 -9.36 -1.15
N LYS A 278 -9.60 -10.47 -1.07
CA LYS A 278 -10.16 -11.79 -0.80
C LYS A 278 -9.33 -12.54 0.22
N ALA A 279 -9.97 -13.37 1.03
CA ALA A 279 -9.26 -14.47 1.68
C ALA A 279 -9.13 -15.62 0.68
N ILE A 280 -8.05 -16.39 0.76
CA ILE A 280 -7.80 -17.52 -0.15
C ILE A 280 -7.77 -18.78 0.71
N SER A 281 -8.67 -19.74 0.43
CA SER A 281 -8.65 -21.05 1.10
C SER A 281 -7.45 -21.88 0.67
N GLU A 282 -7.20 -23.01 1.35
CA GLU A 282 -6.14 -23.95 0.96
C GLU A 282 -6.36 -24.52 -0.45
N ASP A 283 -7.62 -24.77 -0.83
CA ASP A 283 -8.02 -25.21 -2.17
C ASP A 283 -8.12 -24.06 -3.20
N GLY A 284 -7.74 -22.83 -2.82
CA GLY A 284 -7.75 -21.69 -3.72
C GLY A 284 -9.12 -21.00 -3.90
N ILE A 285 -10.14 -21.39 -3.12
CA ILE A 285 -11.46 -20.75 -3.15
C ILE A 285 -11.33 -19.35 -2.55
N LEU A 286 -11.94 -18.36 -3.22
CA LEU A 286 -11.89 -16.96 -2.81
C LEU A 286 -13.06 -16.58 -1.91
N PHE A 287 -12.75 -16.10 -0.71
CA PHE A 287 -13.74 -15.62 0.25
C PHE A 287 -13.85 -14.09 0.14
N ASP A 288 -15.08 -13.60 0.10
CA ASP A 288 -15.39 -12.18 0.04
C ASP A 288 -15.01 -11.48 1.34
N VAL A 289 -14.19 -10.43 1.28
CA VAL A 289 -13.90 -9.59 2.45
C VAL A 289 -14.81 -8.36 2.41
N LYS A 290 -15.65 -8.20 3.44
CA LYS A 290 -16.65 -7.13 3.52
C LYS A 290 -16.59 -6.42 4.87
N ALA A 291 -17.01 -5.16 4.89
CA ALA A 291 -17.31 -4.45 6.12
C ALA A 291 -18.80 -4.61 6.47
N LEU A 292 -19.12 -4.84 7.74
CA LEU A 292 -20.48 -5.02 8.23
C LEU A 292 -20.99 -3.76 8.92
N THR A 293 -22.10 -3.23 8.42
CA THR A 293 -22.83 -2.15 9.09
C THR A 293 -23.66 -2.70 10.26
N PRO A 294 -24.07 -1.85 11.21
CA PRO A 294 -24.90 -2.28 12.34
C PRO A 294 -26.24 -2.93 11.95
N ASP A 295 -26.80 -2.55 10.80
CA ASP A 295 -28.02 -3.12 10.22
C ASP A 295 -27.77 -4.37 9.34
N GLY A 296 -26.53 -4.89 9.33
CA GLY A 296 -26.18 -6.14 8.65
C GLY A 296 -25.86 -6.03 7.16
N ARG A 297 -25.87 -4.82 6.57
CA ARG A 297 -25.43 -4.62 5.18
C ARG A 297 -23.92 -4.88 5.06
N LYS A 298 -23.54 -5.41 3.90
CA LYS A 298 -22.16 -5.72 3.53
C LYS A 298 -21.64 -4.63 2.59
N LEU A 299 -20.57 -3.96 2.98
CA LEU A 299 -19.86 -3.00 2.14
C LEU A 299 -18.63 -3.66 1.53
N ASP A 300 -18.31 -3.31 0.30
CA ASP A 300 -17.11 -3.82 -0.37
C ASP A 300 -15.85 -3.31 0.30
N VAL A 301 -14.83 -4.16 0.40
CA VAL A 301 -13.49 -3.80 0.84
C VAL A 301 -12.51 -4.00 -0.31
N LYS A 302 -11.89 -2.91 -0.76
CA LYS A 302 -11.08 -2.90 -1.99
C LYS A 302 -9.79 -2.11 -1.85
N GLY A 303 -8.83 -2.37 -2.73
CA GLY A 303 -7.68 -1.50 -2.99
C GLY A 303 -8.08 -0.38 -3.94
N VAL A 304 -7.93 0.89 -3.54
CA VAL A 304 -8.50 2.04 -4.27
C VAL A 304 -7.48 2.98 -4.90
N GLN A 305 -6.25 3.02 -4.37
CA GLN A 305 -5.22 3.95 -4.85
C GLN A 305 -3.84 3.42 -4.49
N ARG A 306 -2.94 3.33 -5.48
CA ARG A 306 -1.53 3.01 -5.26
C ARG A 306 -0.73 4.29 -5.05
N VAL A 307 0.11 4.31 -4.02
CA VAL A 307 1.06 5.36 -3.69
C VAL A 307 2.41 4.70 -3.39
N GLY A 308 3.30 4.73 -4.38
CA GLY A 308 4.57 3.99 -4.33
C GLY A 308 4.34 2.47 -4.19
N ASN A 309 4.88 1.89 -3.12
CA ASN A 309 4.76 0.46 -2.81
C ASN A 309 3.50 0.09 -2.02
N LEU A 310 2.64 1.06 -1.70
CA LEU A 310 1.43 0.81 -0.91
C LEU A 310 0.17 1.07 -1.72
N VAL A 311 -0.87 0.31 -1.40
CA VAL A 311 -2.21 0.48 -1.94
C VAL A 311 -3.15 0.77 -0.77
N HIS A 312 -3.90 1.87 -0.87
CA HIS A 312 -4.89 2.24 0.13
C HIS A 312 -6.04 1.23 0.11
N VAL A 313 -6.35 0.69 1.29
CA VAL A 313 -7.49 -0.21 1.49
C VAL A 313 -8.63 0.58 2.10
N LYS A 314 -9.81 0.48 1.49
CA LYS A 314 -11.02 1.17 1.92
C LYS A 314 -12.22 0.24 1.93
N ALA A 315 -13.14 0.46 2.86
CA ALA A 315 -14.51 0.01 2.69
C ALA A 315 -15.27 1.05 1.86
N ILE A 316 -16.18 0.60 1.00
CA ILE A 316 -16.87 1.44 0.02
C ILE A 316 -18.38 1.27 0.20
N ASN A 317 -19.10 2.36 0.43
CA ASN A 317 -20.56 2.31 0.51
C ASN A 317 -21.22 2.36 -0.89
N LYS A 318 -22.54 2.18 -0.94
CA LYS A 318 -23.32 2.22 -2.19
C LYS A 318 -23.24 3.55 -2.95
N ASP A 319 -22.94 4.64 -2.25
CA ASP A 319 -22.84 5.99 -2.80
C ASP A 319 -21.38 6.29 -3.24
N GLY A 320 -20.47 5.33 -3.08
CA GLY A 320 -19.06 5.43 -3.48
C GLY A 320 -18.13 6.05 -2.43
N GLU A 321 -18.62 6.35 -1.22
CA GLU A 321 -17.80 6.95 -0.16
C GLU A 321 -16.81 5.94 0.43
N PHE A 322 -15.63 6.44 0.79
CA PHE A 322 -14.52 5.62 1.30
C PHE A 322 -14.33 5.72 2.80
N TYR A 323 -14.33 4.58 3.47
CA TYR A 323 -14.04 4.46 4.90
C TYR A 323 -12.63 3.88 5.11
N GLY A 324 -11.82 4.56 5.93
CA GLY A 324 -10.48 4.08 6.27
C GLY A 324 -10.54 2.78 7.06
N ILE A 325 -9.60 1.86 6.80
CA ILE A 325 -9.48 0.60 7.55
C ILE A 325 -8.20 0.62 8.39
N LYS A 326 -8.32 0.26 9.67
CA LYS A 326 -7.20 0.14 10.60
C LYS A 326 -7.23 -1.20 11.33
N ALA A 327 -6.04 -1.65 11.73
CA ALA A 327 -5.88 -2.68 12.73
C ALA A 327 -5.81 -2.01 14.11
N ILE A 328 -6.53 -2.56 15.08
CA ILE A 328 -6.64 -2.04 16.44
C ILE A 328 -6.16 -3.12 17.41
N SER A 329 -5.13 -2.81 18.20
CA SER A 329 -4.63 -3.74 19.22
C SER A 329 -5.62 -3.90 20.37
N PRO A 330 -5.50 -4.95 21.20
CA PRO A 330 -6.26 -5.05 22.45
C PRO A 330 -6.12 -3.82 23.35
N ASP A 331 -4.95 -3.17 23.32
CA ASP A 331 -4.63 -1.98 24.12
C ASP A 331 -4.97 -0.66 23.39
N GLY A 332 -5.64 -0.71 22.24
CA GLY A 332 -6.11 0.47 21.50
C GLY A 332 -5.08 1.12 20.57
N GLU A 333 -3.92 0.49 20.35
CA GLU A 333 -2.95 0.97 19.37
C GLU A 333 -3.47 0.80 17.94
N LEU A 334 -3.05 1.68 17.02
CA LEU A 334 -3.56 1.70 15.65
C LEU A 334 -2.47 1.51 14.61
N ASN A 335 -2.68 0.52 13.73
CA ASN A 335 -1.91 0.35 12.50
C ASN A 335 -2.80 0.59 11.28
N ASP A 336 -2.21 1.15 10.23
CA ASP A 336 -2.90 1.28 8.94
C ASP A 336 -2.96 -0.08 8.24
N VAL A 337 -4.10 -0.38 7.61
CA VAL A 337 -4.24 -1.55 6.73
C VAL A 337 -3.98 -1.13 5.30
N LYS A 338 -3.00 -1.75 4.66
CA LYS A 338 -2.54 -1.41 3.30
C LYS A 338 -2.30 -2.68 2.49
N GLY A 339 -2.48 -2.57 1.18
CA GLY A 339 -1.85 -3.50 0.24
C GLY A 339 -0.37 -3.13 0.12
N VAL A 340 0.53 -4.11 0.18
CA VAL A 340 1.95 -3.94 -0.04
C VAL A 340 2.29 -4.60 -1.38
N LYS A 341 2.75 -3.77 -2.31
CA LYS A 341 3.07 -4.10 -3.68
C LYS A 341 4.56 -3.83 -3.91
N ILE A 342 5.35 -4.88 -4.10
CA ILE A 342 6.80 -4.75 -4.29
C ILE A 342 7.14 -4.75 -5.76
N ASN A 343 6.49 -5.61 -6.57
CA ASN A 343 6.76 -5.68 -7.99
C ASN A 343 6.08 -4.54 -8.74
N LYS A 344 6.67 -4.12 -9.87
CA LYS A 344 6.09 -3.08 -10.73
C LYS A 344 4.92 -3.59 -11.57
N VAL A 345 5.03 -4.83 -12.07
CA VAL A 345 3.97 -5.54 -12.80
C VAL A 345 2.81 -5.92 -11.89
N ASP A 346 1.63 -6.22 -12.44
CA ASP A 346 0.44 -6.51 -11.62
C ASP A 346 0.58 -7.77 -10.77
N LEU A 347 1.14 -8.83 -11.34
CA LEU A 347 1.37 -10.07 -10.59
C LEU A 347 2.48 -9.87 -9.55
N GLU A 348 2.13 -10.03 -8.28
CA GLU A 348 3.10 -10.11 -7.19
C GLU A 348 3.59 -11.54 -6.99
N THR A 349 2.65 -12.49 -6.90
CA THR A 349 2.89 -13.92 -6.70
C THR A 349 1.62 -14.72 -7.00
N GLU A 350 1.69 -16.04 -6.88
CA GLU A 350 0.54 -16.94 -6.90
C GLU A 350 0.43 -17.67 -5.57
N ILE A 351 -0.78 -17.76 -5.01
CA ILE A 351 -1.06 -18.48 -3.77
C ILE A 351 -2.27 -19.37 -4.00
N ASN A 352 -2.10 -20.69 -3.84
CA ASN A 352 -3.15 -21.69 -4.04
C ASN A 352 -3.90 -21.49 -5.37
N GLY A 353 -3.16 -21.31 -6.47
CA GLY A 353 -3.71 -21.08 -7.81
C GLY A 353 -4.26 -19.67 -8.07
N GLN A 354 -4.24 -18.77 -7.08
CA GLN A 354 -4.78 -17.42 -7.21
C GLN A 354 -3.69 -16.38 -7.48
N LYS A 355 -3.86 -15.60 -8.54
CA LYS A 355 -2.96 -14.50 -8.92
C LYS A 355 -3.11 -13.33 -7.96
N VAL A 356 -2.08 -13.11 -7.14
CA VAL A 356 -2.06 -12.06 -6.13
C VAL A 356 -1.50 -10.78 -6.75
N PHE A 357 -2.28 -9.69 -6.64
CA PHE A 357 -1.83 -8.35 -6.98
C PHE A 357 -0.96 -7.76 -5.88
N ALA A 358 -1.35 -7.86 -4.61
CA ALA A 358 -0.59 -7.29 -3.50
C ALA A 358 -0.89 -8.01 -2.19
N HIS A 359 0.04 -7.95 -1.23
CA HIS A 359 -0.16 -8.55 0.09
C HIS A 359 -0.88 -7.58 1.03
N ILE A 360 -1.95 -7.99 1.71
CA ILE A 360 -2.56 -7.15 2.74
C ILE A 360 -1.78 -7.26 4.05
N LYS A 361 -1.33 -6.12 4.57
CA LYS A 361 -0.55 -6.02 5.81
C LYS A 361 -1.10 -4.90 6.70
N ALA A 362 -0.92 -5.05 8.01
CA ALA A 362 -1.04 -3.95 8.96
C ALA A 362 0.35 -3.36 9.24
N LEU A 363 0.48 -2.04 9.08
CA LEU A 363 1.74 -1.30 9.20
C LEU A 363 1.60 -0.14 10.20
N PRO A 364 2.66 0.22 10.95
CA PRO A 364 2.67 1.43 11.77
C PRO A 364 2.35 2.67 10.95
N GLN A 365 1.60 3.59 11.56
CA GLN A 365 1.28 4.87 10.95
C GLN A 365 2.53 5.74 10.85
N ALA A 366 2.79 6.31 9.67
CA ALA A 366 3.89 7.24 9.51
C ALA A 366 3.61 8.25 8.38
N TYR A 367 3.15 9.42 8.82
CA TYR A 367 2.87 10.61 8.00
C TYR A 367 3.97 11.64 8.20
#